data_AF-A0A2V0PKM6-F1
#
_entry.id   AF-A0A2V0PKM6-F1
#
_cell.length_a   1.000
_cell.length_b   1.000
_cell.length_c   1.000
_cell.angle_alpha   90.00
_cell.angle_beta   90.00
_cell.angle_gamma   90.00
#
_symmetry.space_group_name_H-M   'P 1'
#
loop_
_entity.id
_entity.type
_entity.pdbx_description
1 polymer ?
#
loop_
_entity_poly.entity_id
_entity_poly.type
_entity_poly.pdbx_seq_one_letter_code
_entity_poly.pdbx_strand_id
1 'polypeptide(L)'
;MPPKHDKSGSGGHRSGEQAGLDAAEQGGAPAAAGGALARAAALSWLDRLLPLWIAAAMVAGILLGNFAPGVRDALAVAHIAGVSLPIALGLWVMMWPVLTKVRYELLTRLLSSRAAALNFATSAALNWLLGPALMTALAWACLPDLPPFRSGVILVGLARCIAMVLIWNDLAGGDAELCAVMVALNSVLQIVLYAPLSIFYLQVVSRGAGASVGFWPVAKSVLLFLGVPLVAGVLLRVAIITTAGRRWFEERFMPFFGPWALIGLLYTVIVLFASQGQAIVSQLGNVARVAVPMLVYFLLMFGTSLAVAWALRMPYSYAVTQAFTAASNNFELAIAVAVGTFGVSSSEALAATVGPLIEVPALLALVYVALWVKRRWWDARDAELAAAPAAGSTAGAVK
;
A
#
# COMPACT_ATOMS: atom_id res chain seq x y z
N MET A 1 -2.29 80.87 19.28
CA MET A 1 -1.60 81.37 18.07
C MET A 1 -0.19 81.82 18.47
N PRO A 2 0.84 81.58 17.63
CA PRO A 2 2.23 81.21 17.99
C PRO A 2 3.16 82.46 18.07
N PRO A 3 4.54 82.46 17.96
CA PRO A 3 5.53 81.36 17.80
C PRO A 3 6.92 81.47 18.53
N LYS A 4 7.65 80.34 18.48
CA LYS A 4 9.12 80.08 18.26
C LYS A 4 10.21 80.70 19.16
N HIS A 5 10.98 79.80 19.80
CA HIS A 5 12.43 79.95 20.05
C HIS A 5 13.17 78.61 19.83
N ASP A 6 14.49 78.71 19.77
CA ASP A 6 15.46 78.00 18.91
C ASP A 6 16.36 77.01 19.70
N LYS A 7 16.89 76.02 18.97
CA LYS A 7 18.19 75.30 19.08
C LYS A 7 18.66 74.45 20.29
N SER A 8 19.29 73.34 19.87
CA SER A 8 20.40 72.55 20.47
C SER A 8 20.03 71.67 21.67
N GLY A 9 20.52 70.44 21.86
CA GLY A 9 21.58 69.63 21.26
C GLY A 9 21.95 68.56 22.30
N SER A 10 22.58 67.45 21.89
CA SER A 10 23.11 66.36 22.74
C SER A 10 22.02 65.49 23.41
N GLY A 11 22.08 64.16 23.47
CA GLY A 11 23.15 63.20 23.23
C GLY A 11 22.78 61.94 24.04
N GLY A 12 23.01 60.76 23.47
CA GLY A 12 23.17 59.49 24.21
C GLY A 12 21.95 58.91 24.95
N HIS A 13 21.31 57.90 24.35
CA HIS A 13 20.96 56.64 25.02
C HIS A 13 20.42 55.63 23.98
N ARG A 14 21.33 54.93 23.30
CA ARG A 14 21.06 53.61 22.70
C ARG A 14 21.92 52.60 23.44
N SER A 15 21.43 52.14 24.57
CA SER A 15 21.96 51.01 25.32
C SER A 15 20.79 50.40 26.08
N GLY A 16 20.11 49.44 25.46
CA GLY A 16 18.97 48.76 26.07
C GLY A 16 18.21 47.82 25.14
N GLU A 17 18.26 48.03 23.83
CA GLU A 17 17.38 47.32 22.87
C GLU A 17 18.14 46.52 21.79
N GLN A 18 19.38 46.14 22.07
CA GLN A 18 20.18 45.25 21.21
C GLN A 18 20.69 43.99 21.91
N ALA A 19 20.35 43.77 23.18
CA ALA A 19 20.74 42.55 23.91
C ALA A 19 19.69 41.41 23.83
N GLY A 20 18.59 41.61 23.09
CA GLY A 20 17.50 40.64 22.97
C GLY A 20 17.35 39.95 21.61
N LEU A 21 18.20 40.27 20.63
CA LEU A 21 18.03 39.82 19.24
C LEU A 21 19.18 38.93 18.72
N ASP A 22 20.26 38.76 19.48
CA ASP A 22 21.42 37.92 19.07
C ASP A 22 21.44 36.52 19.73
N ALA A 23 20.35 36.10 20.39
CA ALA A 23 20.24 34.78 21.04
C ALA A 23 19.33 33.78 20.28
N ALA A 24 18.84 34.12 19.07
CA ALA A 24 17.92 33.28 18.30
C ALA A 24 18.59 32.45 17.18
N GLU A 25 19.91 32.55 17.00
CA GLU A 25 20.67 31.74 16.05
C GLU A 25 21.72 30.88 16.76
N GLN A 26 21.27 29.79 17.40
CA GLN A 26 22.08 28.59 17.67
C GLN A 26 21.20 27.53 18.34
N GLY A 27 20.71 26.56 17.57
CA GLY A 27 19.87 25.48 18.10
C GLY A 27 19.28 24.55 17.03
N GLY A 28 20.11 24.08 16.10
CA GLY A 28 19.71 23.05 15.13
C GLY A 28 19.61 21.66 15.76
N ALA A 29 18.47 21.00 15.52
CA ALA A 29 18.08 19.62 15.86
C ALA A 29 17.92 19.30 17.37
N PRO A 30 16.68 18.96 17.82
CA PRO A 30 16.28 17.54 17.82
C PRO A 30 14.74 17.31 17.66
N ALA A 31 14.07 17.92 16.67
CA ALA A 31 12.62 17.73 16.48
C ALA A 31 12.23 16.48 15.66
N ALA A 32 13.10 15.99 14.78
CA ALA A 32 12.76 14.90 13.85
C ALA A 32 12.77 13.50 14.49
N ALA A 33 13.61 13.27 15.49
CA ALA A 33 13.72 11.97 16.18
C ALA A 33 12.57 11.72 17.18
N GLY A 34 12.07 12.78 17.83
CA GLY A 34 10.92 12.71 18.75
C GLY A 34 9.60 12.36 18.04
N GLY A 35 9.41 12.82 16.80
CA GLY A 35 8.21 12.53 16.01
C GLY A 35 8.12 11.08 15.53
N ALA A 36 9.24 10.42 15.25
CA ALA A 36 9.27 9.02 14.82
C ALA A 36 8.96 8.05 15.96
N LEU A 37 9.50 8.29 17.16
CA LEU A 37 9.21 7.51 18.38
C LEU A 37 7.78 7.74 18.88
N ALA A 38 7.26 8.98 18.80
CA ALA A 38 5.87 9.29 19.11
C ALA A 38 4.88 8.64 18.11
N ARG A 39 5.23 8.56 16.82
CA ARG A 39 4.41 7.88 15.79
C ARG A 39 4.46 6.36 15.92
N ALA A 40 5.62 5.79 16.27
CA ALA A 40 5.71 4.37 16.61
C ALA A 40 4.84 4.06 17.84
N ALA A 41 4.83 4.92 18.86
CA ALA A 41 3.98 4.81 20.04
C ALA A 41 2.48 5.06 19.76
N ALA A 42 2.13 5.72 18.65
CA ALA A 42 0.76 5.96 18.21
C ALA A 42 0.15 4.80 17.37
N LEU A 43 0.94 3.80 16.98
CA LEU A 43 0.39 2.56 16.41
C LEU A 43 -0.29 1.77 17.53
N SER A 44 -1.57 1.45 17.32
CA SER A 44 -2.33 0.56 18.18
C SER A 44 -1.54 -0.75 18.38
N TRP A 45 -1.61 -1.33 19.57
CA TRP A 45 -1.04 -2.66 19.86
C TRP A 45 -1.49 -3.71 18.82
N LEU A 46 -2.68 -3.51 18.25
CA LEU A 46 -3.30 -4.32 17.22
C LEU A 46 -2.57 -4.21 15.87
N ASP A 47 -2.09 -3.01 15.51
CA ASP A 47 -1.35 -2.76 14.27
C ASP A 47 0.08 -3.33 14.37
N ARG A 48 0.69 -3.23 15.55
CA ARG A 48 2.04 -3.79 15.80
C ARG A 48 2.06 -5.31 15.78
N LEU A 49 1.01 -5.94 16.29
CA LEU A 49 0.85 -7.41 16.31
C LEU A 49 0.09 -7.94 15.09
N LEU A 50 -0.20 -7.09 14.11
CA LEU A 50 -1.00 -7.46 12.95
C LEU A 50 -0.51 -8.73 12.24
N PRO A 51 0.80 -8.92 11.98
CA PRO A 51 1.29 -10.17 11.39
C PRO A 51 0.94 -11.41 12.22
N LEU A 52 1.00 -11.30 13.55
CA LEU A 52 0.65 -12.38 14.47
C LEU A 52 -0.86 -12.66 14.45
N TRP A 53 -1.70 -11.62 14.41
CA TRP A 53 -3.15 -11.77 14.30
C TRP A 53 -3.57 -12.42 12.99
N ILE A 54 -2.93 -12.04 11.87
CA ILE A 54 -3.16 -12.67 10.57
C ILE A 54 -2.75 -14.15 10.63
N ALA A 55 -1.57 -14.46 11.18
CA ALA A 55 -1.13 -15.85 11.33
C ALA A 55 -2.09 -16.67 12.22
N ALA A 56 -2.54 -16.10 13.34
CA ALA A 56 -3.53 -16.73 14.22
C ALA A 56 -4.87 -16.95 13.51
N ALA A 57 -5.34 -15.99 12.72
CA ALA A 57 -6.54 -16.09 11.90
C ALA A 57 -6.43 -17.20 10.83
N MET A 58 -5.27 -17.35 10.19
CA MET A 58 -5.00 -18.44 9.25
C MET A 58 -5.05 -19.81 9.93
N VAL A 59 -4.34 -19.95 11.07
CA VAL A 59 -4.35 -21.21 11.84
C VAL A 59 -5.77 -21.54 12.30
N ALA A 60 -6.50 -20.56 12.85
CA ALA A 60 -7.89 -20.74 13.25
C ALA A 60 -8.77 -21.16 12.06
N GLY A 61 -8.61 -20.52 10.90
CA GLY A 61 -9.31 -20.90 9.67
C GLY A 61 -9.01 -22.32 9.24
N ILE A 62 -7.74 -22.72 9.17
CA ILE A 62 -7.34 -24.09 8.80
C ILE A 62 -7.92 -25.11 9.78
N LEU A 63 -7.83 -24.85 11.08
CA LEU A 63 -8.39 -25.74 12.11
C LEU A 63 -9.91 -25.85 11.96
N LEU A 64 -10.61 -24.74 11.77
CA LEU A 64 -12.05 -24.72 11.56
C LEU A 64 -12.44 -25.51 10.30
N GLY A 65 -11.72 -25.32 9.20
CA GLY A 65 -11.97 -26.01 7.93
C GLY A 65 -11.66 -27.52 7.94
N ASN A 66 -10.81 -27.98 8.85
CA ASN A 66 -10.44 -29.40 8.96
C ASN A 66 -11.24 -30.16 10.03
N PHE A 67 -11.57 -29.50 11.14
CA PHE A 67 -12.15 -30.17 12.32
C PHE A 67 -13.64 -29.88 12.56
N ALA A 68 -14.21 -28.82 11.99
CA ALA A 68 -15.63 -28.51 12.15
C ALA A 68 -16.45 -28.99 10.92
N PRO A 69 -17.22 -30.09 11.04
CA PRO A 69 -18.05 -30.59 9.95
C PRO A 69 -19.15 -29.59 9.59
N GLY A 70 -19.46 -29.43 8.31
CA GLY A 70 -20.52 -28.55 7.81
C GLY A 70 -20.15 -27.07 7.62
N VAL A 71 -18.94 -26.63 8.00
CA VAL A 71 -18.49 -25.24 7.76
C VAL A 71 -18.44 -24.91 6.27
N ARG A 72 -17.97 -25.84 5.44
CA ARG A 72 -17.94 -25.65 3.98
C ARG A 72 -19.35 -25.48 3.40
N ASP A 73 -20.28 -26.32 3.84
CA ASP A 73 -21.67 -26.28 3.36
C ASP A 73 -22.36 -24.99 3.82
N ALA A 74 -22.13 -24.56 5.07
CA ALA A 74 -22.63 -23.29 5.60
C ALA A 74 -22.07 -22.06 4.86
N LEU A 75 -20.81 -22.11 4.43
CA LEU A 75 -20.19 -21.05 3.64
C LEU A 75 -20.62 -21.08 2.16
N ALA A 76 -21.12 -22.20 1.66
CA ALA A 76 -21.55 -22.38 0.27
C ALA A 76 -23.03 -22.00 0.01
N VAL A 77 -23.82 -21.61 1.02
CA VAL A 77 -25.27 -21.41 0.85
C VAL A 77 -25.64 -20.21 -0.02
N ALA A 78 -24.83 -19.13 -0.01
CA ALA A 78 -25.12 -17.91 -0.76
C ALA A 78 -23.89 -17.40 -1.53
N HIS A 79 -24.08 -17.03 -2.79
CA HIS A 79 -23.01 -16.55 -3.68
C HIS A 79 -23.38 -15.21 -4.34
N ILE A 80 -22.40 -14.31 -4.46
CA ILE A 80 -22.49 -13.09 -5.27
C ILE A 80 -21.32 -13.09 -6.26
N ALA A 81 -21.62 -13.06 -7.56
CA ALA A 81 -20.62 -13.11 -8.63
C ALA A 81 -19.61 -14.28 -8.49
N GLY A 82 -20.07 -15.45 -8.04
CA GLY A 82 -19.24 -16.65 -7.85
C GLY A 82 -18.45 -16.69 -6.54
N VAL A 83 -18.45 -15.63 -5.74
CA VAL A 83 -17.82 -15.57 -4.41
C VAL A 83 -18.86 -15.80 -3.33
N SER A 84 -18.53 -16.61 -2.32
CA SER A 84 -19.43 -16.85 -1.19
C SER A 84 -19.75 -15.54 -0.46
N LEU A 85 -21.01 -15.36 -0.08
CA LEU A 85 -21.50 -14.16 0.60
C LEU A 85 -20.69 -13.78 1.86
N PRO A 86 -20.30 -14.73 2.74
CA PRO A 86 -19.46 -14.41 3.90
C PRO A 86 -18.12 -13.77 3.49
N ILE A 87 -17.42 -14.34 2.50
CA ILE A 87 -16.17 -13.77 1.98
C ILE A 87 -16.42 -12.39 1.39
N ALA A 88 -17.48 -12.24 0.59
CA ALA A 88 -17.83 -10.97 -0.05
C ALA A 88 -18.08 -9.84 0.96
N LEU A 89 -18.83 -10.14 2.04
CA LEU A 89 -19.09 -9.19 3.13
C LEU A 89 -17.81 -8.81 3.86
N GLY A 90 -16.95 -9.79 4.15
CA GLY A 90 -15.64 -9.54 4.76
C GLY A 90 -14.77 -8.60 3.92
N LEU A 91 -14.69 -8.85 2.61
CA LEU A 91 -13.97 -8.01 1.66
C LEU A 91 -14.54 -6.58 1.59
N TRP A 92 -15.86 -6.41 1.64
CA TRP A 92 -16.45 -5.07 1.65
C TRP A 92 -16.20 -4.31 2.95
N VAL A 93 -16.40 -4.99 4.09
CA VAL A 93 -16.14 -4.41 5.42
C VAL A 93 -14.68 -4.00 5.55
N MET A 94 -13.76 -4.79 4.99
CA MET A 94 -12.34 -4.45 5.06
C MET A 94 -11.96 -3.29 4.11
N MET A 95 -12.47 -3.28 2.87
CA MET A 95 -12.04 -2.31 1.85
C MET A 95 -12.65 -0.92 2.05
N TRP A 96 -13.88 -0.84 2.54
CA TRP A 96 -14.60 0.43 2.63
C TRP A 96 -13.89 1.45 3.55
N PRO A 97 -13.45 1.12 4.77
CA PRO A 97 -12.74 2.08 5.61
C PRO A 97 -11.39 2.50 5.02
N VAL A 98 -10.65 1.58 4.40
CA VAL A 98 -9.36 1.89 3.75
C VAL A 98 -9.56 2.94 2.64
N LEU A 99 -10.53 2.71 1.76
CA LEU A 99 -10.81 3.59 0.61
C LEU A 99 -11.42 4.92 1.03
N THR A 100 -12.12 4.97 2.17
CA THR A 100 -12.59 6.23 2.79
C THR A 100 -11.42 7.08 3.30
N LYS A 101 -10.35 6.46 3.80
CA LYS A 101 -9.16 7.15 4.35
C LYS A 101 -8.34 7.87 3.26
N VAL A 102 -8.38 7.37 2.02
CA VAL A 102 -7.62 7.90 0.88
C VAL A 102 -7.93 9.38 0.64
N ARG A 103 -6.87 10.18 0.46
CA ARG A 103 -6.94 11.64 0.26
C ARG A 103 -6.91 11.99 -1.23
N TYR A 104 -8.05 11.87 -1.89
CA TYR A 104 -8.19 12.14 -3.33
C TYR A 104 -7.83 13.58 -3.72
N GLU A 105 -7.96 14.51 -2.77
CA GLU A 105 -7.67 15.94 -2.98
C GLU A 105 -6.15 16.19 -3.15
N LEU A 106 -5.31 15.31 -2.61
CA LEU A 106 -3.85 15.41 -2.76
C LEU A 106 -3.37 14.99 -4.15
N LEU A 107 -4.20 14.26 -4.90
CA LEU A 107 -3.83 13.77 -6.23
C LEU A 107 -3.55 14.92 -7.20
N THR A 108 -4.39 15.96 -7.22
CA THR A 108 -4.22 17.12 -8.10
C THR A 108 -3.01 17.97 -7.70
N ARG A 109 -2.79 18.15 -6.40
CA ARG A 109 -1.66 18.91 -5.85
C ARG A 109 -0.33 18.23 -6.15
N LEU A 110 -0.26 16.91 -6.00
CA LEU A 110 0.96 16.15 -6.25
C LEU A 110 1.26 15.96 -7.75
N LEU A 111 0.29 16.09 -8.65
CA LEU A 111 0.55 16.05 -10.11
C LEU A 111 1.14 17.36 -10.69
N SER A 112 1.34 18.39 -9.86
CA SER A 112 1.72 19.73 -10.32
C SER A 112 3.24 19.97 -10.45
N SER A 113 4.09 19.04 -9.99
CA SER A 113 5.56 19.20 -10.06
C SER A 113 6.22 18.16 -10.97
N ARG A 114 7.31 18.56 -11.65
CA ARG A 114 8.12 17.64 -12.48
C ARG A 114 8.69 16.47 -11.67
N ALA A 115 9.08 16.71 -10.42
CA ALA A 115 9.59 15.66 -9.53
C ALA A 115 8.51 14.62 -9.20
N ALA A 116 7.27 15.04 -8.97
CA ALA A 116 6.18 14.13 -8.70
C ALA A 116 5.70 13.39 -9.95
N ALA A 117 5.72 14.04 -11.13
CA ALA A 117 5.45 13.36 -12.40
C ALA A 117 6.46 12.23 -12.67
N LEU A 118 7.75 12.47 -12.38
CA LEU A 118 8.80 11.45 -12.49
C LEU A 118 8.57 10.30 -11.50
N ASN A 119 8.27 10.60 -10.24
CA ASN A 119 7.91 9.58 -9.24
C ASN A 119 6.70 8.74 -9.69
N PHE A 120 5.66 9.38 -10.21
CA PHE A 120 4.49 8.68 -10.70
C PHE A 120 4.80 7.80 -11.91
N ALA A 121 5.57 8.31 -12.88
CA ALA A 121 5.99 7.53 -14.04
C ALA A 121 6.82 6.31 -13.64
N THR A 122 7.77 6.47 -12.70
CA THR A 122 8.53 5.35 -12.13
C THR A 122 7.61 4.34 -11.47
N SER A 123 6.67 4.81 -10.64
CA SER A 123 5.71 3.93 -9.97
C SER A 123 4.85 3.17 -10.98
N ALA A 124 4.32 3.86 -11.99
CA ALA A 124 3.48 3.27 -13.02
C ALA A 124 4.24 2.21 -13.82
N ALA A 125 5.48 2.48 -14.22
CA ALA A 125 6.33 1.51 -14.91
C ALA A 125 6.63 0.30 -14.03
N LEU A 126 6.98 0.49 -12.75
CA LEU A 126 7.25 -0.62 -11.83
C LEU A 126 5.99 -1.46 -11.57
N ASN A 127 4.86 -0.83 -11.30
CA ASN A 127 3.63 -1.51 -10.89
C ASN A 127 2.86 -2.14 -12.05
N TRP A 128 2.82 -1.49 -13.21
CA TRP A 128 1.92 -1.90 -14.31
C TRP A 128 2.65 -2.51 -15.50
N LEU A 129 3.97 -2.33 -15.61
CA LEU A 129 4.78 -2.95 -16.65
C LEU A 129 5.69 -4.03 -16.06
N LEU A 130 6.65 -3.64 -15.20
CA LEU A 130 7.65 -4.56 -14.66
C LEU A 130 7.04 -5.63 -13.76
N GLY A 131 6.18 -5.25 -12.81
CA GLY A 131 5.58 -6.16 -11.83
C GLY A 131 4.82 -7.32 -12.49
N PRO A 132 3.80 -7.05 -13.31
CA PRO A 132 3.06 -8.07 -14.04
C PRO A 132 3.93 -8.97 -14.90
N ALA A 133 4.89 -8.40 -15.63
CA ALA A 133 5.81 -9.14 -16.49
C ALA A 133 6.72 -10.05 -15.66
N LEU A 134 7.29 -9.53 -14.57
CA LEU A 134 8.19 -10.27 -13.69
C LEU A 134 7.46 -11.40 -12.98
N MET A 135 6.28 -11.15 -12.40
CA MET A 135 5.50 -12.21 -11.75
C MET A 135 5.14 -13.30 -12.77
N THR A 136 4.74 -12.93 -13.98
CA THR A 136 4.41 -13.92 -15.01
C THR A 136 5.63 -14.75 -15.40
N ALA A 137 6.79 -14.12 -15.61
CA ALA A 137 8.04 -14.83 -15.91
C ALA A 137 8.43 -15.80 -14.79
N LEU A 138 8.33 -15.36 -13.52
CA LEU A 138 8.63 -16.20 -12.35
C LEU A 138 7.62 -17.34 -12.21
N ALA A 139 6.33 -17.09 -12.45
CA ALA A 139 5.31 -18.14 -12.40
C ALA A 139 5.56 -19.21 -13.46
N TRP A 140 6.01 -18.83 -14.66
CA TRP A 140 6.41 -19.79 -15.70
C TRP A 140 7.70 -20.54 -15.37
N ALA A 141 8.69 -19.86 -14.78
CA ALA A 141 9.95 -20.48 -14.40
C ALA A 141 9.81 -21.47 -13.23
N CYS A 142 8.98 -21.15 -12.23
CA CYS A 142 8.86 -21.92 -11.00
C CYS A 142 7.71 -22.94 -11.01
N LEU A 143 6.67 -22.72 -11.80
CA LEU A 143 5.47 -23.57 -11.86
C LEU A 143 5.14 -24.03 -13.30
N PRO A 144 6.10 -24.62 -14.06
CA PRO A 144 5.85 -25.04 -15.43
C PRO A 144 4.81 -26.16 -15.53
N ASP A 145 4.80 -27.07 -14.55
CA ASP A 145 3.97 -28.27 -14.47
C ASP A 145 2.63 -28.07 -13.73
N LEU A 146 2.39 -26.88 -13.16
CA LEU A 146 1.17 -26.57 -12.41
C LEU A 146 0.39 -25.38 -13.03
N PRO A 147 -0.25 -25.54 -14.20
CA PRO A 147 -0.96 -24.46 -14.89
C PRO A 147 -2.01 -23.70 -14.04
N PRO A 148 -2.84 -24.37 -13.21
CA PRO A 148 -3.81 -23.67 -12.36
C PRO A 148 -3.14 -22.78 -11.30
N PHE A 149 -2.12 -23.31 -10.62
CA PHE A 149 -1.35 -22.53 -9.62
C PHE A 149 -0.61 -21.37 -10.28
N ARG A 150 -0.02 -21.59 -11.46
CA ARG A 150 0.62 -20.54 -12.25
C ARG A 150 -0.36 -19.42 -12.58
N SER A 151 -1.56 -19.74 -13.03
CA SER A 151 -2.61 -18.75 -13.32
C SER A 151 -2.99 -17.94 -12.09
N GLY A 152 -3.15 -18.60 -10.94
CA GLY A 152 -3.41 -17.92 -9.67
C GLY A 152 -2.29 -16.97 -9.24
N VAL A 153 -1.02 -17.39 -9.35
CA VAL A 153 0.15 -16.55 -9.05
C VAL A 153 0.24 -15.35 -9.98
N ILE A 154 -0.07 -15.53 -11.28
CA ILE A 154 -0.13 -14.41 -12.24
C ILE A 154 -1.19 -13.40 -11.79
N LEU A 155 -2.42 -13.83 -11.50
CA LEU A 155 -3.49 -12.94 -11.03
C LEU A 155 -3.09 -12.15 -9.79
N VAL A 156 -2.39 -12.80 -8.86
CA VAL A 156 -1.84 -12.13 -7.68
C VAL A 156 -0.85 -11.03 -8.07
N GLY A 157 0.07 -11.28 -9.02
CA GLY A 157 1.03 -10.26 -9.48
C GLY A 157 0.39 -9.10 -10.25
N LEU A 158 -0.80 -9.30 -10.83
CA LEU A 158 -1.58 -8.22 -11.45
C LEU A 158 -2.27 -7.34 -10.40
N ALA A 159 -2.49 -7.86 -9.19
CA ALA A 159 -3.19 -7.17 -8.14
C ALA A 159 -2.25 -6.22 -7.39
N ARG A 160 -2.41 -4.91 -7.57
CA ARG A 160 -1.56 -3.91 -6.90
C ARG A 160 -2.06 -3.59 -5.51
N CYS A 161 -1.13 -3.50 -4.55
CA CYS A 161 -1.48 -3.24 -3.15
C CYS A 161 -2.09 -1.86 -2.95
N ILE A 162 -3.12 -1.79 -2.09
CA ILE A 162 -3.85 -0.56 -1.74
C ILE A 162 -3.97 -0.34 -0.23
N ALA A 163 -3.76 -1.37 0.59
CA ALA A 163 -4.00 -1.30 2.04
C ALA A 163 -2.73 -1.57 2.82
N MET A 164 -2.23 -2.81 2.75
CA MET A 164 -1.11 -3.29 3.58
C MET A 164 0.19 -2.49 3.37
N VAL A 165 0.37 -1.90 2.19
CA VAL A 165 1.48 -1.01 1.88
C VAL A 165 1.63 0.15 2.87
N LEU A 166 0.52 0.67 3.42
CA LEU A 166 0.55 1.77 4.40
C LEU A 166 1.33 1.38 5.66
N ILE A 167 1.17 0.14 6.11
CA ILE A 167 1.79 -0.36 7.33
C ILE A 167 3.30 -0.54 7.12
N TRP A 168 3.70 -1.16 6.00
CA TRP A 168 5.11 -1.33 5.68
C TRP A 168 5.82 0.00 5.44
N ASN A 169 5.14 0.93 4.74
CA ASN A 169 5.61 2.29 4.54
C ASN A 169 5.88 3.00 5.87
N ASP A 170 4.91 2.96 6.79
CA ASP A 170 5.02 3.63 8.08
C ASP A 170 6.14 3.01 8.94
N LEU A 171 6.24 1.68 8.99
CA LEU A 171 7.28 0.98 9.74
C LEU A 171 8.68 1.24 9.17
N ALA A 172 8.81 1.38 7.85
CA ALA A 172 10.09 1.62 7.20
C ALA A 172 10.48 3.12 7.14
N GLY A 173 9.61 4.02 7.60
CA GLY A 173 9.85 5.47 7.59
C GLY A 173 9.70 6.13 6.21
N GLY A 174 8.75 5.63 5.42
CA GLY A 174 8.38 6.21 4.12
C GLY A 174 7.49 7.45 4.22
N ASP A 175 7.20 8.08 3.07
CA ASP A 175 6.35 9.24 2.96
C ASP A 175 4.86 8.87 2.92
N ALA A 176 4.09 9.34 3.90
CA ALA A 176 2.68 8.99 4.04
C ALA A 176 1.77 9.64 2.98
N GLU A 177 2.09 10.85 2.51
CA GLU A 177 1.28 11.54 1.50
C GLU A 177 1.46 10.90 0.12
N LEU A 178 2.71 10.61 -0.24
CA LEU A 178 3.04 9.88 -1.46
C LEU A 178 2.42 8.48 -1.46
N CYS A 179 2.50 7.76 -0.34
CA CYS A 179 1.91 6.44 -0.20
C CYS A 179 0.38 6.49 -0.41
N ALA A 180 -0.31 7.46 0.21
CA ALA A 180 -1.75 7.63 0.05
C ALA A 180 -2.15 7.93 -1.40
N VAL A 181 -1.35 8.72 -2.12
CA VAL A 181 -1.59 9.01 -3.53
C VAL A 181 -1.33 7.80 -4.42
N MET A 182 -0.28 7.03 -4.17
CA MET A 182 -0.02 5.78 -4.89
C MET A 182 -1.13 4.76 -4.69
N VAL A 183 -1.64 4.62 -3.48
CA VAL A 183 -2.80 3.77 -3.16
C VAL A 183 -4.02 4.19 -3.97
N ALA A 184 -4.33 5.49 -4.03
CA ALA A 184 -5.45 6.02 -4.80
C ALA A 184 -5.31 5.68 -6.29
N LEU A 185 -4.12 5.96 -6.85
CA LEU A 185 -3.81 5.74 -8.25
C LEU A 185 -3.83 4.26 -8.62
N ASN A 186 -3.23 3.41 -7.79
CA ASN A 186 -3.28 1.96 -7.98
C ASN A 186 -4.71 1.45 -7.92
N SER A 187 -5.55 1.96 -7.02
CA SER A 187 -6.96 1.55 -6.94
C SER A 187 -7.71 1.83 -8.25
N VAL A 188 -7.56 3.05 -8.80
CA VAL A 188 -8.22 3.44 -10.06
C VAL A 188 -7.65 2.66 -11.25
N LEU A 189 -6.32 2.60 -11.37
CA LEU A 189 -5.65 1.88 -12.44
C LEU A 189 -5.98 0.39 -12.39
N GLN A 190 -6.12 -0.21 -11.22
CA GLN A 190 -6.50 -1.61 -11.06
C GLN A 190 -7.91 -1.88 -11.53
N ILE A 191 -8.87 -0.99 -11.28
CA ILE A 191 -10.23 -1.15 -11.82
C ILE A 191 -10.22 -1.20 -13.36
N VAL A 192 -9.36 -0.39 -13.99
CA VAL A 192 -9.30 -0.27 -15.46
C VAL A 192 -8.43 -1.36 -16.09
N LEU A 193 -7.24 -1.61 -15.55
CA LEU A 193 -6.19 -2.41 -16.17
C LEU A 193 -6.20 -3.87 -15.73
N TYR A 194 -6.77 -4.22 -14.58
CA TYR A 194 -6.67 -5.58 -14.06
C TYR A 194 -7.32 -6.61 -15.00
N ALA A 195 -8.53 -6.35 -15.50
CA ALA A 195 -9.20 -7.27 -16.43
C ALA A 195 -8.47 -7.37 -17.78
N PRO A 196 -8.11 -6.27 -18.47
CA PRO A 196 -7.29 -6.33 -19.69
C PRO A 196 -5.97 -7.08 -19.50
N LEU A 197 -5.23 -6.79 -18.43
CA LEU A 197 -3.95 -7.45 -18.16
C LEU A 197 -4.12 -8.93 -17.82
N SER A 198 -5.20 -9.31 -17.14
CA SER A 198 -5.51 -10.72 -16.87
C SER A 198 -5.69 -11.48 -18.18
N ILE A 199 -6.41 -10.92 -19.14
CA ILE A 199 -6.57 -11.52 -20.47
C ILE A 199 -5.24 -11.57 -21.22
N PHE A 200 -4.49 -10.47 -21.23
CA PHE A 200 -3.21 -10.41 -21.91
C PHE A 200 -2.23 -11.47 -21.38
N TYR A 201 -2.02 -11.56 -20.06
CA TYR A 201 -1.04 -12.49 -19.51
C TYR A 201 -1.51 -13.96 -19.50
N LEU A 202 -2.80 -14.21 -19.25
CA LEU A 202 -3.31 -15.59 -19.17
C LEU A 202 -3.70 -16.18 -20.53
N GLN A 203 -4.22 -15.38 -21.46
CA GLN A 203 -4.60 -15.88 -22.78
C GLN A 203 -3.52 -15.66 -23.83
N VAL A 204 -2.95 -14.46 -23.92
CA VAL A 204 -2.00 -14.11 -25.00
C VAL A 204 -0.60 -14.61 -24.67
N VAL A 205 -0.03 -14.16 -23.55
CA VAL A 205 1.35 -14.51 -23.16
C VAL A 205 1.46 -15.98 -22.82
N SER A 206 0.54 -16.48 -22.00
CA SER A 206 0.52 -17.89 -21.60
C SER A 206 -0.06 -18.83 -22.69
N ARG A 207 -0.44 -18.30 -23.87
CA ARG A 207 -1.04 -19.05 -24.99
C ARG A 207 -2.23 -19.93 -24.59
N GLY A 208 -2.99 -19.52 -23.59
CA GLY A 208 -4.07 -20.32 -23.02
C GLY A 208 -3.62 -21.64 -22.38
N ALA A 209 -2.35 -21.77 -21.98
CA ALA A 209 -1.81 -22.94 -21.30
C ALA A 209 -2.32 -23.05 -19.84
N GLY A 210 -3.64 -22.99 -19.65
CA GLY A 210 -4.36 -22.95 -18.38
C GLY A 210 -5.87 -22.87 -18.65
N ALA A 211 -6.65 -22.35 -17.69
CA ALA A 211 -8.08 -22.16 -17.86
C ALA A 211 -8.40 -20.88 -18.66
N SER A 212 -9.40 -20.95 -19.55
CA SER A 212 -9.84 -19.80 -20.35
C SER A 212 -10.52 -18.76 -19.45
N VAL A 213 -9.87 -17.61 -19.29
CA VAL A 213 -10.42 -16.49 -18.49
C VAL A 213 -11.29 -15.60 -19.35
N GLY A 214 -12.57 -15.44 -19.01
CA GLY A 214 -13.41 -14.44 -19.65
C GLY A 214 -13.10 -13.02 -19.14
N PHE A 215 -13.11 -12.03 -20.02
CA PHE A 215 -12.96 -10.62 -19.62
C PHE A 215 -14.05 -10.20 -18.62
N TRP A 216 -15.30 -10.57 -18.90
CA TRP A 216 -16.46 -10.16 -18.11
C TRP A 216 -16.48 -10.72 -16.67
N PRO A 217 -16.22 -12.01 -16.41
CA PRO A 217 -16.07 -12.51 -15.04
C PRO A 217 -15.04 -11.75 -14.20
N VAL A 218 -13.87 -11.46 -14.78
CA VAL A 218 -12.82 -10.71 -14.09
C VAL A 218 -13.26 -9.26 -13.86
N ALA A 219 -13.75 -8.58 -14.89
CA ALA A 219 -14.19 -7.19 -14.78
C ALA A 219 -15.34 -7.03 -13.76
N LYS A 220 -16.33 -7.94 -13.75
CA LYS A 220 -17.40 -7.95 -12.76
C LYS A 220 -16.87 -8.14 -11.35
N SER A 221 -15.94 -9.07 -11.15
CA SER A 221 -15.32 -9.29 -9.84
C SER A 221 -14.57 -8.06 -9.36
N VAL A 222 -13.76 -7.43 -10.23
CA VAL A 222 -13.03 -6.20 -9.90
C VAL A 222 -13.98 -5.05 -9.56
N LEU A 223 -15.02 -4.83 -10.37
CA LEU A 223 -16.00 -3.78 -10.10
C LEU A 223 -16.76 -4.02 -8.80
N LEU A 224 -17.13 -5.27 -8.49
CA LEU A 224 -17.88 -5.60 -7.29
C LEU A 224 -17.03 -5.49 -6.01
N PHE A 225 -15.80 -6.00 -6.06
CA PHE A 225 -14.96 -6.11 -4.86
C PHE A 225 -14.06 -4.92 -4.63
N LEU A 226 -13.73 -4.14 -5.66
CA LEU A 226 -12.94 -2.93 -5.53
C LEU A 226 -13.73 -1.67 -5.94
N GLY A 227 -14.44 -1.72 -7.07
CA GLY A 227 -15.18 -0.56 -7.59
C GLY A 227 -16.30 -0.07 -6.66
N VAL A 228 -17.16 -0.97 -6.16
CA VAL A 228 -18.26 -0.62 -5.26
C VAL A 228 -17.73 -0.05 -3.93
N PRO A 229 -16.79 -0.68 -3.22
CA PRO A 229 -16.18 -0.09 -2.02
C PRO A 229 -15.47 1.24 -2.27
N LEU A 230 -14.86 1.44 -3.45
CA LEU A 230 -14.23 2.71 -3.81
C LEU A 230 -15.26 3.82 -3.90
N VAL A 231 -16.33 3.61 -4.67
CA VAL A 231 -17.41 4.60 -4.80
C VAL A 231 -18.06 4.88 -3.44
N ALA A 232 -18.37 3.84 -2.68
CA ALA A 232 -18.94 3.98 -1.34
C ALA A 232 -18.01 4.76 -0.39
N GLY A 233 -16.70 4.51 -0.43
CA GLY A 233 -15.71 5.20 0.38
C GLY A 233 -15.56 6.67 0.00
N VAL A 234 -15.54 6.99 -1.28
CA VAL A 234 -15.50 8.38 -1.78
C VAL A 234 -16.75 9.13 -1.36
N LEU A 235 -17.95 8.56 -1.59
CA LEU A 235 -19.22 9.19 -1.23
C LEU A 235 -19.33 9.43 0.28
N LEU A 236 -18.97 8.43 1.09
CA LEU A 236 -19.00 8.54 2.55
C LEU A 236 -18.03 9.62 3.05
N ARG A 237 -16.80 9.64 2.52
CA ARG A 237 -15.80 10.66 2.85
C ARG A 237 -16.32 12.06 2.52
N VAL A 238 -16.81 12.27 1.30
CA VAL A 238 -17.33 13.58 0.87
C VAL A 238 -18.50 14.00 1.75
N ALA A 239 -19.47 13.12 1.98
CA ALA A 239 -20.65 13.42 2.80
C ALA A 239 -20.28 13.82 4.23
N ILE A 240 -19.35 13.11 4.88
CA ILE A 240 -18.95 13.44 6.26
C ILE A 240 -18.14 14.73 6.31
N ILE A 241 -17.21 14.95 5.37
CA ILE A 241 -16.41 16.18 5.35
C ILE A 241 -17.28 17.41 5.08
N THR A 242 -18.29 17.32 4.20
CA THR A 242 -19.19 18.44 3.90
C THR A 242 -20.18 18.74 5.02
N THR A 243 -20.62 17.73 5.78
CA THR A 243 -21.61 17.89 6.85
C THR A 243 -21.01 18.19 8.22
N ALA A 244 -19.92 17.51 8.60
CA ALA A 244 -19.32 17.59 9.94
C ALA A 244 -17.94 18.27 9.96
N GLY A 245 -17.37 18.56 8.79
CA GLY A 245 -16.06 19.18 8.64
C GLY A 245 -14.89 18.20 8.76
N ARG A 246 -13.72 18.63 8.26
CA ARG A 246 -12.53 17.78 8.15
C ARG A 246 -11.96 17.34 9.50
N ARG A 247 -12.05 18.22 10.50
CA ARG A 247 -11.56 17.92 11.85
C ARG A 247 -12.34 16.77 12.50
N TRP A 248 -13.67 16.77 12.38
CA TRP A 248 -14.50 15.69 12.91
C TRP A 248 -14.24 14.36 12.19
N PHE A 249 -14.06 14.41 10.87
CA PHE A 249 -13.68 13.24 10.07
C PHE A 249 -12.39 12.59 10.59
N GLU A 250 -11.34 13.37 10.82
CA GLU A 250 -10.03 12.85 11.23
C GLU A 250 -9.97 12.49 12.73
N GLU A 251 -10.58 13.27 13.62
CA GLU A 251 -10.45 13.11 15.08
C GLU A 251 -11.50 12.17 15.70
N ARG A 252 -12.67 12.01 15.07
CA ARG A 252 -13.80 11.26 15.66
C ARG A 252 -14.26 10.09 14.82
N PHE A 253 -14.47 10.32 13.52
CA PHE A 253 -15.01 9.30 12.63
C PHE A 253 -13.98 8.24 12.25
N MET A 254 -12.80 8.65 11.76
CA MET A 254 -11.75 7.72 11.33
C MET A 254 -11.23 6.82 12.45
N PRO A 255 -11.03 7.28 13.71
CA PRO A 255 -10.63 6.38 14.79
C PRO A 255 -11.66 5.31 15.13
N PHE A 256 -12.95 5.57 14.87
CA PHE A 256 -14.03 4.60 15.05
C PHE A 256 -14.23 3.68 13.82
N PHE A 257 -14.17 4.26 12.61
CA PHE A 257 -14.45 3.55 11.36
C PHE A 257 -13.23 2.74 10.85
N GLY A 258 -12.02 3.25 11.08
CA GLY A 258 -10.76 2.62 10.64
C GLY A 258 -10.55 1.18 11.12
N PRO A 259 -10.76 0.86 12.42
CA PRO A 259 -10.58 -0.50 12.94
C PRO A 259 -11.42 -1.59 12.25
N TRP A 260 -12.56 -1.22 11.64
CA TRP A 260 -13.37 -2.15 10.87
C TRP A 260 -12.64 -2.73 9.67
N ALA A 261 -11.65 -2.01 9.11
CA ALA A 261 -10.79 -2.54 8.06
C ALA A 261 -10.08 -3.81 8.51
N LEU A 262 -9.48 -3.75 9.71
CA LEU A 262 -8.72 -4.86 10.27
C LEU A 262 -9.64 -6.00 10.72
N ILE A 263 -10.78 -5.70 11.34
CA ILE A 263 -11.76 -6.73 11.71
C ILE A 263 -12.25 -7.47 10.46
N GLY A 264 -12.59 -6.74 9.40
CA GLY A 264 -12.99 -7.32 8.11
C GLY A 264 -11.89 -8.17 7.49
N LEU A 265 -10.63 -7.73 7.55
CA LEU A 265 -9.48 -8.49 7.07
C LEU A 265 -9.34 -9.82 7.82
N LEU A 266 -9.28 -9.79 9.16
CA LEU A 266 -9.13 -11.00 9.98
C LEU A 266 -10.30 -11.97 9.78
N TYR A 267 -11.53 -11.44 9.72
CA TYR A 267 -12.72 -12.24 9.41
C TYR A 267 -12.60 -12.91 8.03
N THR A 268 -12.24 -12.16 7.00
CA THR A 268 -12.08 -12.68 5.63
C THR A 268 -11.02 -13.78 5.58
N VAL A 269 -9.88 -13.57 6.24
CA VAL A 269 -8.81 -14.57 6.34
C VAL A 269 -9.31 -15.85 7.00
N ILE A 270 -10.02 -15.76 8.15
CA ILE A 270 -10.58 -16.95 8.82
C ILE A 270 -11.52 -17.69 7.88
N VAL A 271 -12.48 -17.00 7.26
CA VAL A 271 -13.48 -17.62 6.38
C VAL A 271 -12.84 -18.27 5.16
N LEU A 272 -11.87 -17.61 4.55
CA LEU A 272 -11.17 -18.11 3.37
C LEU A 272 -10.31 -19.34 3.68
N PHE A 273 -9.55 -19.30 4.78
CA PHE A 273 -8.75 -20.45 5.21
C PHE A 273 -9.63 -21.58 5.75
N ALA A 274 -10.82 -21.29 6.28
CA ALA A 274 -11.80 -22.31 6.65
C ALA A 274 -12.42 -22.99 5.42
N SER A 275 -12.72 -22.25 4.36
CA SER A 275 -13.23 -22.87 3.13
C SER A 275 -12.16 -23.74 2.45
N GLN A 276 -10.90 -23.30 2.44
CA GLN A 276 -9.79 -23.97 1.76
C GLN A 276 -8.89 -24.84 2.66
N GLY A 277 -9.20 -24.98 3.95
CA GLY A 277 -8.31 -25.60 4.95
C GLY A 277 -7.82 -27.00 4.59
N GLN A 278 -8.70 -27.90 4.13
CA GLN A 278 -8.27 -29.24 3.71
C GLN A 278 -7.42 -29.23 2.43
N ALA A 279 -7.69 -28.31 1.50
CA ALA A 279 -6.93 -28.20 0.26
C ALA A 279 -5.49 -27.71 0.52
N ILE A 280 -5.32 -26.76 1.45
CA ILE A 280 -4.01 -26.28 1.89
C ILE A 280 -3.18 -27.43 2.49
N VAL A 281 -3.79 -28.24 3.38
CA VAL A 281 -3.09 -29.34 4.06
C VAL A 281 -2.76 -30.47 3.08
N SER A 282 -3.71 -30.87 2.23
CA SER A 282 -3.52 -31.96 1.25
C SER A 282 -2.54 -31.62 0.13
N GLN A 283 -2.39 -30.33 -0.22
CA GLN A 283 -1.52 -29.87 -1.31
C GLN A 283 -0.32 -29.06 -0.83
N LEU A 284 0.17 -29.32 0.38
CA LEU A 284 1.25 -28.54 1.01
C LEU A 284 2.51 -28.42 0.13
N GLY A 285 2.84 -29.46 -0.65
CA GLY A 285 3.94 -29.42 -1.61
C GLY A 285 3.75 -28.38 -2.71
N ASN A 286 2.56 -28.28 -3.29
CA ASN A 286 2.24 -27.27 -4.31
C ASN A 286 2.21 -25.87 -3.69
N VAL A 287 1.67 -25.74 -2.49
CA VAL A 287 1.66 -24.49 -1.71
C VAL A 287 3.08 -23.98 -1.46
N ALA A 288 4.02 -24.86 -1.07
CA ALA A 288 5.42 -24.49 -0.89
C ALA A 288 6.08 -24.05 -2.22
N ARG A 289 5.73 -24.68 -3.34
CA ARG A 289 6.24 -24.29 -4.67
C ARG A 289 5.72 -22.91 -5.10
N VAL A 290 4.51 -22.52 -4.71
CA VAL A 290 3.96 -21.17 -4.93
C VAL A 290 4.73 -20.09 -4.15
N ALA A 291 5.30 -20.44 -2.99
CA ALA A 291 6.09 -19.49 -2.21
C ALA A 291 7.36 -19.01 -2.92
N VAL A 292 7.98 -19.87 -3.73
CA VAL A 292 9.23 -19.56 -4.43
C VAL A 292 9.10 -18.35 -5.37
N PRO A 293 8.21 -18.34 -6.39
CA PRO A 293 8.09 -17.19 -7.28
C PRO A 293 7.66 -15.93 -6.54
N MET A 294 6.83 -16.03 -5.50
CA MET A 294 6.40 -14.87 -4.69
C MET A 294 7.55 -14.24 -3.91
N LEU A 295 8.35 -15.05 -3.19
CA LEU A 295 9.51 -14.54 -2.45
C LEU A 295 10.52 -13.88 -3.38
N VAL A 296 10.84 -14.54 -4.50
CA VAL A 296 11.74 -13.99 -5.51
C VAL A 296 11.17 -12.69 -6.08
N TYR A 297 9.88 -12.65 -6.38
CA TYR A 297 9.19 -11.44 -6.85
C TYR A 297 9.33 -10.28 -5.86
N PHE A 298 9.05 -10.49 -4.57
CA PHE A 298 9.13 -9.45 -3.55
C PHE A 298 10.55 -8.90 -3.42
N LEU A 299 11.56 -9.77 -3.38
CA LEU A 299 12.96 -9.38 -3.31
C LEU A 299 13.40 -8.59 -4.54
N LEU A 300 13.07 -9.08 -5.74
CA LEU A 300 13.46 -8.43 -7.00
C LEU A 300 12.74 -7.10 -7.21
N MET A 301 11.43 -7.03 -6.96
CA MET A 301 10.67 -5.78 -7.11
C MET A 301 11.13 -4.73 -6.11
N PHE A 302 11.31 -5.12 -4.84
CA PHE A 302 11.79 -4.21 -3.80
C PHE A 302 13.21 -3.71 -4.12
N GLY A 303 14.13 -4.63 -4.43
CA GLY A 303 15.51 -4.31 -4.77
C GLY A 303 15.64 -3.44 -6.02
N THR A 304 14.90 -3.79 -7.09
CA THR A 304 14.89 -3.01 -8.34
C THR A 304 14.31 -1.62 -8.12
N SER A 305 13.22 -1.50 -7.36
CA SER A 305 12.61 -0.21 -7.04
C SER A 305 13.56 0.69 -6.24
N LEU A 306 14.26 0.13 -5.24
CA LEU A 306 15.30 0.87 -4.50
C LEU A 306 16.46 1.28 -5.41
N ALA A 307 16.93 0.39 -6.30
CA ALA A 307 18.02 0.69 -7.22
C ALA A 307 17.63 1.81 -8.21
N VAL A 308 16.41 1.79 -8.74
CA VAL A 308 15.88 2.85 -9.60
C VAL A 308 15.76 4.17 -8.83
N ALA A 309 15.20 4.14 -7.61
CA ALA A 309 15.11 5.33 -6.76
C ALA A 309 16.49 5.90 -6.41
N TRP A 310 17.48 5.04 -6.20
CA TRP A 310 18.87 5.42 -5.99
C TRP A 310 19.46 6.11 -7.22
N ALA A 311 19.25 5.56 -8.42
CA ALA A 311 19.71 6.15 -9.67
C ALA A 311 19.06 7.53 -9.92
N LEU A 312 17.78 7.68 -9.58
CA LEU A 312 17.01 8.91 -9.74
C LEU A 312 17.23 9.96 -8.63
N ARG A 313 18.13 9.68 -7.68
CA ARG A 313 18.44 10.54 -6.53
C ARG A 313 17.21 10.91 -5.68
N MET A 314 16.29 9.97 -5.50
CA MET A 314 15.12 10.17 -4.65
C MET A 314 15.51 10.20 -3.16
N PRO A 315 14.85 11.01 -2.32
CA PRO A 315 15.04 10.97 -0.87
C PRO A 315 14.57 9.61 -0.33
N TYR A 316 15.12 9.18 0.80
CA TYR A 316 14.85 7.84 1.36
C TYR A 316 13.36 7.57 1.52
N SER A 317 12.63 8.54 2.08
CA SER A 317 11.21 8.40 2.36
C SER A 317 10.43 8.05 1.08
N TYR A 318 10.78 8.67 -0.05
CA TYR A 318 10.10 8.43 -1.32
C TYR A 318 10.55 7.11 -1.94
N ALA A 319 11.85 6.80 -1.87
CA ALA A 319 12.41 5.55 -2.38
C ALA A 319 11.75 4.33 -1.73
N VAL A 320 11.57 4.37 -0.40
CA VAL A 320 10.95 3.27 0.34
C VAL A 320 9.45 3.18 0.10
N THR A 321 8.75 4.31 0.02
CA THR A 321 7.33 4.31 -0.39
C THR A 321 7.15 3.67 -1.75
N GLN A 322 8.00 4.00 -2.72
CA GLN A 322 7.99 3.39 -4.05
C GLN A 322 8.31 1.90 -4.00
N ALA A 323 9.30 1.50 -3.20
CA ALA A 323 9.73 0.10 -3.09
C ALA A 323 8.63 -0.79 -2.50
N PHE A 324 8.00 -0.38 -1.41
CA PHE A 324 6.87 -1.13 -0.84
C PHE A 324 5.64 -1.11 -1.73
N THR A 325 5.34 0.02 -2.37
CA THR A 325 4.23 0.09 -3.33
C THR A 325 4.46 -0.85 -4.52
N ALA A 326 5.69 -0.93 -5.03
CA ALA A 326 6.04 -1.78 -6.18
C ALA A 326 6.17 -3.26 -5.81
N ALA A 327 6.60 -3.61 -4.60
CA ALA A 327 6.75 -5.00 -4.18
C ALA A 327 5.44 -5.63 -3.71
N SER A 328 4.54 -4.86 -3.08
CA SER A 328 3.34 -5.41 -2.45
C SER A 328 2.22 -5.68 -3.46
N ASN A 329 1.42 -6.72 -3.20
CA ASN A 329 0.25 -7.10 -3.99
C ASN A 329 -1.05 -6.93 -3.18
N ASN A 330 -2.19 -7.05 -3.87
CA ASN A 330 -3.54 -7.06 -3.26
C ASN A 330 -4.13 -8.45 -3.40
N PHE A 331 -3.82 -9.34 -2.45
CA PHE A 331 -4.30 -10.71 -2.51
C PHE A 331 -5.80 -10.78 -2.41
N GLU A 332 -6.44 -9.87 -1.69
CA GLU A 332 -7.85 -9.94 -1.43
C GLU A 332 -8.64 -9.75 -2.72
N LEU A 333 -8.21 -8.81 -3.59
CA LEU A 333 -8.75 -8.72 -4.94
C LEU A 333 -8.39 -9.94 -5.78
N ALA A 334 -7.16 -10.43 -5.70
CA ALA A 334 -6.72 -11.60 -6.48
C ALA A 334 -7.54 -12.86 -6.12
N ILE A 335 -7.80 -13.08 -4.83
CA ILE A 335 -8.66 -14.13 -4.28
C ILE A 335 -10.08 -13.93 -4.80
N ALA A 336 -10.64 -12.72 -4.69
CA ALA A 336 -11.99 -12.45 -5.14
C ALA A 336 -12.18 -12.72 -6.64
N VAL A 337 -11.20 -12.33 -7.46
CA VAL A 337 -11.21 -12.63 -8.90
C VAL A 337 -11.03 -14.12 -9.17
N ALA A 338 -10.08 -14.79 -8.49
CA ALA A 338 -9.83 -16.21 -8.69
C ALA A 338 -11.05 -17.05 -8.30
N VAL A 339 -11.65 -16.76 -7.14
CA VAL A 339 -12.89 -17.39 -6.69
C VAL A 339 -14.06 -17.06 -7.62
N GLY A 340 -14.22 -15.79 -8.02
CA GLY A 340 -15.31 -15.38 -8.91
C GLY A 340 -15.21 -15.93 -10.34
N THR A 341 -14.00 -16.26 -10.80
CA THR A 341 -13.74 -16.73 -12.16
C THR A 341 -13.63 -18.26 -12.24
N PHE A 342 -12.97 -18.90 -11.28
CA PHE A 342 -12.67 -20.35 -11.30
C PHE A 342 -13.38 -21.14 -10.20
N GLY A 343 -14.01 -20.45 -9.24
CA GLY A 343 -14.67 -21.07 -8.09
C GLY A 343 -13.77 -21.19 -6.86
N VAL A 344 -14.40 -21.31 -5.68
CA VAL A 344 -13.70 -21.32 -4.38
C VAL A 344 -12.79 -22.53 -4.16
N SER A 345 -13.13 -23.66 -4.79
CA SER A 345 -12.37 -24.92 -4.69
C SER A 345 -11.27 -25.05 -5.75
N SER A 346 -11.04 -24.02 -6.55
CA SER A 346 -10.03 -24.02 -7.62
C SER A 346 -8.62 -23.90 -7.08
N SER A 347 -7.65 -24.45 -7.82
CA SER A 347 -6.23 -24.32 -7.47
C SER A 347 -5.71 -22.89 -7.69
N GLU A 348 -6.34 -22.13 -8.59
CA GLU A 348 -6.13 -20.70 -8.79
C GLU A 348 -6.48 -19.91 -7.52
N ALA A 349 -7.65 -20.17 -6.93
CA ALA A 349 -8.08 -19.54 -5.68
C ALA A 349 -7.19 -19.96 -4.51
N LEU A 350 -6.76 -21.23 -4.48
CA LEU A 350 -5.80 -21.73 -3.48
C LEU A 350 -4.46 -20.97 -3.57
N ALA A 351 -3.90 -20.83 -4.77
CA ALA A 351 -2.66 -20.09 -4.99
C ALA A 351 -2.76 -18.64 -4.52
N ALA A 352 -3.90 -17.98 -4.78
CA ALA A 352 -4.16 -16.61 -4.32
C ALA A 352 -4.30 -16.52 -2.78
N THR A 353 -4.93 -17.52 -2.16
CA THR A 353 -5.16 -17.62 -0.70
C THR A 353 -3.87 -17.81 0.08
N VAL A 354 -2.87 -18.47 -0.51
CA VAL A 354 -1.56 -18.66 0.12
C VAL A 354 -0.73 -17.37 0.13
N GLY A 355 -1.03 -16.41 -0.74
CA GLY A 355 -0.27 -15.16 -0.88
C GLY A 355 0.02 -14.43 0.44
N PRO A 356 -0.98 -14.16 1.31
CA PRO A 356 -0.77 -13.50 2.59
C PRO A 356 0.15 -14.27 3.55
N LEU A 357 0.20 -15.61 3.47
CA LEU A 357 1.09 -16.44 4.31
C LEU A 357 2.56 -16.16 3.98
N ILE A 358 2.86 -15.80 2.74
CA ILE A 358 4.21 -15.54 2.25
C ILE A 358 4.55 -14.06 2.32
N GLU A 359 3.64 -13.18 1.90
CA GLU A 359 3.92 -11.75 1.78
C GLU A 359 4.11 -11.07 3.12
N VAL A 360 3.24 -11.33 4.09
CA VAL A 360 3.31 -10.66 5.40
C VAL A 360 4.68 -10.83 6.06
N PRO A 361 5.23 -12.06 6.20
CA PRO A 361 6.58 -12.21 6.75
C PRO A 361 7.68 -11.66 5.81
N ALA A 362 7.52 -11.80 4.49
CA ALA A 362 8.52 -11.31 3.53
C ALA A 362 8.65 -9.79 3.54
N LEU A 363 7.53 -9.06 3.49
CA LEU A 363 7.52 -7.60 3.51
C LEU A 363 7.94 -7.05 4.86
N LEU A 364 7.57 -7.71 5.96
CA LEU A 364 8.09 -7.34 7.29
C LEU A 364 9.62 -7.52 7.35
N ALA A 365 10.17 -8.60 6.81
CA ALA A 365 11.62 -8.76 6.69
C ALA A 365 12.25 -7.64 5.85
N LEU A 366 11.60 -7.26 4.74
CA LEU A 366 12.05 -6.15 3.89
C LEU A 366 11.97 -4.79 4.58
N VAL A 367 11.09 -4.57 5.56
CA VAL A 367 11.11 -3.36 6.41
C VAL A 367 12.44 -3.24 7.15
N TYR A 368 12.90 -4.33 7.77
CA TYR A 368 14.20 -4.34 8.45
C TYR A 368 15.37 -4.13 7.47
N VAL A 369 15.27 -4.70 6.26
CA VAL A 369 16.24 -4.44 5.19
C VAL A 369 16.22 -2.97 4.77
N ALA A 370 15.05 -2.34 4.62
CA ALA A 370 14.91 -0.92 4.27
C ALA A 370 15.60 -0.03 5.31
N LEU A 371 15.34 -0.28 6.60
CA LEU A 371 15.94 0.46 7.71
C LEU A 371 17.47 0.26 7.78
N TRP A 372 17.97 -0.92 7.43
CA TRP A 372 19.40 -1.17 7.31
C TRP A 372 20.01 -0.41 6.12
N VAL A 373 19.37 -0.46 4.95
CA VAL A 373 19.78 0.28 3.74
C VAL A 373 19.82 1.79 4.00
N LYS A 374 18.82 2.32 4.73
CA LYS A 374 18.75 3.72 5.15
C LYS A 374 20.05 4.18 5.80
N ARG A 375 20.43 3.49 6.87
CA ARG A 375 21.60 3.81 7.70
C ARG A 375 22.90 3.70 6.93
N ARG A 376 22.98 2.77 5.99
CA ARG A 376 24.23 2.45 5.30
C ARG A 376 24.47 3.31 4.06
N TRP A 377 23.41 3.67 3.32
CA TRP A 377 23.52 4.29 2.01
C TRP A 377 22.76 5.61 1.88
N TRP A 378 21.65 5.81 2.59
CA TRP A 378 20.76 6.94 2.35
C TRP A 378 20.98 8.13 3.30
N ASP A 379 21.31 7.91 4.58
CA ASP A 379 21.46 9.01 5.56
C ASP A 379 22.51 10.05 5.12
N ALA A 380 23.68 9.58 4.63
CA ALA A 380 24.74 10.48 4.13
C ALA A 380 24.31 11.25 2.88
N ARG A 381 23.50 10.62 2.02
CA ARG A 381 23.06 11.19 0.75
C ARG A 381 21.90 12.17 0.94
N ASP A 382 20.95 11.87 1.82
CA ASP A 382 19.87 12.79 2.16
C ASP A 382 20.45 14.06 2.79
N ALA A 383 21.52 13.95 3.58
CA ALA A 383 22.27 15.11 4.08
C ALA A 383 22.89 15.94 2.94
N GLU A 384 23.48 15.29 1.93
CA GLU A 384 24.03 15.95 0.73
C GLU A 384 22.93 16.64 -0.10
N LEU A 385 21.80 15.95 -0.32
CA LEU A 385 20.65 16.48 -1.06
C LEU A 385 20.01 17.67 -0.34
N ALA A 386 19.97 17.66 1.00
CA ALA A 386 19.47 18.77 1.80
C ALA A 386 20.44 19.96 1.83
N ALA A 387 21.75 19.72 1.69
CA ALA A 387 22.77 20.75 1.67
C ALA A 387 22.97 21.42 0.29
N ALA A 388 22.45 20.80 -0.78
CA ALA A 388 22.56 21.37 -2.12
C ALA A 388 21.76 22.69 -2.21
N PRO A 389 22.38 23.83 -2.57
CA PRO A 389 21.68 25.10 -2.68
C PRO A 389 20.57 24.99 -3.72
N ALA A 390 19.38 25.50 -3.38
CA ALA A 390 18.25 25.57 -4.30
C ALA A 390 18.67 26.33 -5.56
N ALA A 391 18.99 25.60 -6.62
CA ALA A 391 19.36 26.18 -7.90
C ALA A 391 18.13 26.90 -8.48
N GLY A 392 18.03 28.21 -8.22
CA GLY A 392 16.93 29.03 -8.74
C GLY A 392 16.63 30.39 -8.08
N SER A 393 17.46 30.94 -7.18
CA SER A 393 17.25 32.29 -6.62
C SER A 393 18.47 33.21 -6.76
N THR A 394 19.08 33.24 -7.93
CA THR A 394 20.06 34.27 -8.29
C THR A 394 19.84 34.73 -9.72
N ALA A 395 18.81 35.54 -9.94
CA ALA A 395 18.73 36.43 -11.08
C ALA A 395 17.85 37.63 -10.69
N GLY A 396 18.47 38.79 -10.44
CA GLY A 396 17.75 40.05 -10.32
C GLY A 396 18.19 41.01 -9.22
N ALA A 397 19.49 41.15 -8.94
CA ALA A 397 20.01 42.39 -8.37
C ALA A 397 21.39 42.66 -8.99
N VAL A 398 21.68 43.94 -9.24
CA VAL A 398 22.81 44.49 -10.03
C VAL A 398 22.48 44.49 -11.54
N LYS A 399 22.22 45.61 -12.22
CA LYS A 399 22.65 47.01 -12.03
C LYS A 399 21.63 47.97 -12.63
#